data_AF-A0AAF1JZJ5-F1
#
_entry.id   AF-A0AAF1JZJ5-F1
#
_cell.length_a   1.000
_cell.length_b   1.000
_cell.length_c   1.000
_cell.angle_alpha   90.00
_cell.angle_beta   90.00
_cell.angle_gamma   90.00
#
_symmetry.space_group_name_H-M   'P 1'
#
loop_
_entity.id
_entity.type
_entity.pdbx_description
1 polymer ?
#
loop_
_entity_poly.entity_id
_entity_poly.type
_entity_poly.pdbx_seq_one_letter_code
_entity_poly.pdbx_strand_id
1 'polypeptide(L)'
;MSGVIGTEFAEFTGDVAAASIVCFAAGTRIATMRGQVAIERLRVGDIIRLADGGVQPALWIGQVEIAITRHPHPGTVRPVLIRAGAFSDGVPLRDLRVSPDHGMLFGDVLVPAAMLVNGATILQEPFWETITYWHVEVPEHAILLAEGAPAESYLDDGGRAAFDHAGIAAQFIDFAVRREAGLSTTLPCRPVLRDAARSAPFRRHLAARARRLGADTVGDPGLRLIVGGAVLPFAGASVSLNAAEAAIARAQGAVLASRISLATAAAGMMRGVGLAGLVLRGGAELLRLPAEDMRLRGARGLGPLEGGLRWTDGQAWLPGAVFAAMSPGEVTVDAILAPGGEYWRLEEARDSLPRAENA
;
A
#
# COMPACT_ATOMS: atom_id res chain seq x y z
N MET A 1 45.92 -0.10 -5.94
CA MET A 1 45.39 0.74 -4.85
C MET A 1 43.95 0.26 -4.62
N SER A 2 43.75 -0.88 -3.96
CA SER A 2 43.69 -1.09 -2.50
C SER A 2 42.60 -0.27 -1.82
N GLY A 3 41.60 -0.97 -1.29
CA GLY A 3 40.46 -0.40 -0.58
C GLY A 3 39.44 -1.49 -0.25
N VAL A 4 39.87 -2.47 0.53
CA VAL A 4 39.09 -3.59 1.08
C VAL A 4 37.92 -3.04 1.91
N ILE A 5 36.68 -3.41 1.59
CA ILE A 5 35.55 -3.31 2.54
C ILE A 5 35.47 -4.66 3.23
N GLY A 6 35.87 -4.64 4.51
CA GLY A 6 35.95 -5.79 5.39
C GLY A 6 34.59 -6.44 5.61
N THR A 7 34.67 -7.75 5.66
CA THR A 7 33.70 -8.71 6.17
C THR A 7 33.43 -8.48 7.66
N GLU A 8 32.22 -8.08 8.00
CA GLU A 8 31.60 -8.33 9.31
C GLU A 8 30.15 -8.75 9.08
N PHE A 9 29.93 -10.07 8.97
CA PHE A 9 28.60 -10.66 9.05
C PHE A 9 28.32 -10.92 10.54
N ALA A 10 27.57 -10.01 11.18
CA ALA A 10 26.97 -10.30 12.47
C ALA A 10 25.80 -11.27 12.28
N GLU A 11 25.78 -12.34 13.07
CA GLU A 11 24.67 -13.30 13.16
C GLU A 11 23.35 -12.56 13.41
N PHE A 12 22.37 -12.79 12.53
CA PHE A 12 21.09 -12.08 12.53
C PHE A 12 20.02 -12.94 13.19
N THR A 13 19.64 -12.62 14.42
CA THR A 13 18.36 -13.01 15.03
C THR A 13 17.42 -11.81 14.97
N GLY A 14 16.91 -11.52 13.78
CA GLY A 14 15.89 -10.49 13.61
C GLY A 14 14.52 -11.00 14.00
N ASP A 15 13.82 -10.22 14.82
CA ASP A 15 12.41 -10.41 15.18
C ASP A 15 11.57 -10.63 13.91
N VAL A 16 10.82 -11.73 13.89
CA VAL A 16 10.02 -12.17 12.75
C VAL A 16 8.73 -11.35 12.75
N ALA A 17 8.77 -10.13 12.22
CA ALA A 17 7.56 -9.39 11.92
C ALA A 17 6.76 -10.16 10.85
N ALA A 18 5.54 -10.52 11.24
CA ALA A 18 4.52 -11.27 10.55
C ALA A 18 4.36 -10.80 9.07
N ALA A 19 4.48 -11.71 8.09
CA ALA A 19 4.48 -11.37 6.66
C ALA A 19 3.15 -11.75 5.99
N SER A 20 2.61 -10.83 5.20
CA SER A 20 1.39 -11.01 4.41
C SER A 20 1.67 -11.33 2.93
N ILE A 21 0.62 -11.64 2.18
CA ILE A 21 0.59 -12.10 0.77
C ILE A 21 1.63 -11.47 -0.16
N VAL A 22 2.28 -12.28 -1.03
CA VAL A 22 3.23 -11.86 -2.09
C VAL A 22 2.62 -12.02 -3.49
N CYS A 23 1.71 -11.14 -3.93
CA CYS A 23 0.97 -11.33 -5.19
C CYS A 23 1.26 -10.27 -6.25
N PHE A 24 1.01 -10.64 -7.51
CA PHE A 24 0.83 -9.73 -8.63
C PHE A 24 -0.66 -9.45 -8.85
N ALA A 25 -1.05 -8.22 -9.19
CA ALA A 25 -2.42 -7.95 -9.61
C ALA A 25 -2.69 -8.50 -11.03
N ALA A 26 -3.94 -8.86 -11.32
CA ALA A 26 -4.38 -9.24 -12.67
C ALA A 26 -3.94 -8.21 -13.73
N GLY A 27 -3.56 -8.69 -14.91
CA GLY A 27 -3.02 -7.90 -16.01
C GLY A 27 -1.49 -7.73 -15.99
N THR A 28 -0.83 -8.01 -14.85
CA THR A 28 0.64 -7.99 -14.75
C THR A 28 1.26 -9.00 -15.72
N ARG A 29 2.16 -8.55 -16.59
CA ARG A 29 2.83 -9.41 -17.56
C ARG A 29 4.13 -9.97 -17.01
N ILE A 30 4.27 -11.28 -17.11
CA ILE A 30 5.48 -12.02 -16.73
C ILE A 30 6.26 -12.35 -18.01
N ALA A 31 7.58 -12.18 -17.96
CA ALA A 31 8.46 -12.56 -19.05
C ALA A 31 8.51 -14.09 -19.20
N THR A 32 8.19 -14.58 -20.39
CA THR A 32 8.24 -16.00 -20.73
C THR A 32 9.00 -16.24 -22.03
N MET A 33 9.22 -17.50 -22.39
CA MET A 33 9.74 -17.86 -23.72
C MET A 33 8.78 -17.48 -24.87
N ARG A 34 7.49 -17.27 -24.57
CA ARG A 34 6.47 -16.83 -25.54
C ARG A 34 6.28 -15.31 -25.57
N GLY A 35 7.13 -14.57 -24.85
CA GLY A 35 7.01 -13.11 -24.68
C GLY A 35 6.40 -12.72 -23.33
N GLN A 36 5.87 -11.50 -23.25
CA GLN A 36 5.26 -10.92 -22.04
C GLN A 36 3.80 -11.36 -21.90
N VAL A 37 3.54 -12.36 -21.06
CA VAL A 37 2.22 -13.00 -20.88
C VAL A 37 1.59 -12.50 -19.59
N ALA A 38 0.33 -12.05 -19.65
CA ALA A 38 -0.42 -11.64 -18.46
C ALA A 38 -0.56 -12.82 -17.48
N ILE A 39 -0.40 -12.57 -16.18
CA ILE A 39 -0.29 -13.62 -15.16
C ILE A 39 -1.54 -14.53 -15.13
N GLU A 40 -2.73 -13.97 -15.32
CA GLU A 40 -3.99 -14.69 -15.41
C GLU A 40 -4.12 -15.58 -16.67
N ARG A 41 -3.19 -15.46 -17.62
CA ARG A 41 -3.11 -16.26 -18.86
C ARG A 41 -1.94 -17.25 -18.86
N LEU A 42 -1.09 -17.22 -17.84
CA LEU A 42 -0.05 -18.23 -17.67
C LEU A 42 -0.70 -19.60 -17.43
N ARG A 43 0.02 -20.65 -17.81
CA ARG A 43 -0.36 -22.05 -17.54
C ARG A 43 0.79 -22.79 -16.88
N VAL A 44 0.47 -23.77 -16.05
CA VAL A 44 1.46 -24.72 -15.54
C VAL A 44 2.22 -25.32 -16.72
N GLY A 45 3.54 -25.35 -16.63
CA GLY A 45 4.46 -25.75 -17.69
C GLY A 45 4.95 -24.62 -18.60
N ASP A 46 4.38 -23.41 -18.53
CA ASP A 46 4.93 -22.25 -19.25
C ASP A 46 6.35 -21.95 -18.77
N ILE A 47 7.26 -21.70 -19.72
CA ILE A 47 8.67 -21.42 -19.41
C ILE A 47 8.86 -19.94 -19.10
N ILE A 48 9.07 -19.63 -17.82
CA ILE A 48 9.28 -18.30 -17.27
C ILE A 48 10.76 -17.91 -17.41
N ARG A 49 11.02 -16.65 -17.75
CA ARG A 49 12.37 -16.06 -17.77
C ARG A 49 12.70 -15.46 -16.41
N LEU A 50 13.86 -15.83 -15.88
CA LEU A 50 14.39 -15.32 -14.63
C LEU A 50 15.25 -14.07 -14.87
N ALA A 51 15.41 -13.25 -13.83
CA ALA A 51 16.17 -12.01 -13.89
C ALA A 51 17.69 -12.22 -14.07
N ASP A 52 18.22 -13.39 -13.71
CA ASP A 52 19.62 -13.78 -13.92
C ASP A 52 19.89 -14.34 -15.33
N GLY A 53 18.89 -14.38 -16.21
CA GLY A 53 18.96 -14.93 -17.56
C GLY A 53 18.60 -16.42 -17.66
N GLY A 54 18.36 -17.08 -16.53
CA GLY A 54 17.85 -18.45 -16.48
C GLY A 54 16.38 -18.58 -16.93
N VAL A 55 15.91 -19.82 -17.00
CA VAL A 55 14.50 -20.14 -17.26
C VAL A 55 14.02 -21.28 -16.38
N GLN A 56 12.76 -21.23 -15.97
CA GLN A 56 12.12 -22.27 -15.17
C GLN A 56 10.65 -22.47 -15.58
N PRO A 57 10.11 -23.71 -15.53
CA PRO A 57 8.70 -23.95 -15.80
C PRO A 57 7.83 -23.44 -14.63
N ALA A 58 6.69 -22.84 -14.92
CA ALA A 58 5.67 -22.58 -13.91
C ALA A 58 5.13 -23.92 -13.37
N LEU A 59 5.27 -24.17 -12.06
CA LEU A 59 4.77 -25.38 -11.40
C LEU A 59 3.34 -25.22 -10.89
N TRP A 60 3.00 -24.00 -10.46
CA TRP A 60 1.69 -23.68 -9.91
C TRP A 60 1.34 -22.23 -10.19
N ILE A 61 0.05 -21.97 -10.36
CA ILE A 61 -0.52 -20.64 -10.56
C ILE A 61 -1.75 -20.56 -9.67
N GLY A 62 -1.69 -19.70 -8.67
CA GLY A 62 -2.79 -19.47 -7.73
C GLY A 62 -3.43 -18.11 -7.93
N GLN A 63 -4.68 -17.98 -7.49
CA GLN A 63 -5.36 -16.69 -7.47
C GLN A 63 -6.24 -16.51 -6.24
N VAL A 64 -6.43 -15.25 -5.85
CA VAL A 64 -7.37 -14.89 -4.81
C VAL A 64 -8.03 -13.56 -5.15
N GLU A 65 -9.35 -13.49 -4.99
CA GLU A 65 -10.09 -12.24 -5.05
C GLU A 65 -10.31 -11.70 -3.64
N ILE A 66 -9.98 -10.43 -3.43
CA ILE A 66 -10.09 -9.75 -2.13
C ILE A 66 -11.06 -8.58 -2.26
N ALA A 67 -12.12 -8.60 -1.46
CA ALA A 67 -13.00 -7.45 -1.27
C ALA A 67 -12.36 -6.44 -0.30
N ILE A 68 -11.62 -5.47 -0.85
CA ILE A 68 -10.83 -4.48 -0.09
C ILE A 68 -11.70 -3.67 0.86
N THR A 69 -12.93 -3.34 0.46
CA THR A 69 -13.89 -2.58 1.28
C THR A 69 -14.39 -3.34 2.51
N ARG A 70 -14.27 -4.67 2.51
CA ARG A 70 -14.70 -5.56 3.61
C ARG A 70 -13.54 -6.13 4.43
N HIS A 71 -12.29 -5.88 4.02
CA HIS A 71 -11.12 -6.38 4.75
C HIS A 71 -10.96 -5.63 6.09
N PRO A 72 -10.65 -6.31 7.21
CA PRO A 72 -10.48 -5.65 8.52
C PRO A 72 -9.33 -4.63 8.51
N HIS A 73 -8.28 -4.92 7.73
CA HIS A 73 -7.09 -4.08 7.58
C HIS A 73 -6.80 -3.79 6.10
N PRO A 74 -7.57 -2.94 5.40
CA PRO A 74 -7.41 -2.76 3.94
C PRO A 74 -6.00 -2.33 3.51
N GLY A 75 -5.27 -1.59 4.36
CA GLY A 75 -3.89 -1.19 4.10
C GLY A 75 -2.88 -2.34 3.98
N THR A 76 -3.19 -3.55 4.48
CA THR A 76 -2.30 -4.71 4.32
C THR A 76 -2.50 -5.45 2.99
N VAL A 77 -3.57 -5.14 2.26
CA VAL A 77 -3.95 -5.84 1.01
C VAL A 77 -4.14 -4.92 -0.20
N ARG A 78 -4.25 -3.61 0.00
CA ARG A 78 -4.35 -2.64 -1.10
C ARG A 78 -3.09 -2.69 -1.98
N PRO A 79 -3.24 -2.65 -3.31
CA PRO A 79 -2.11 -2.77 -4.20
C PRO A 79 -1.17 -1.58 -4.07
N VAL A 80 0.12 -1.87 -4.19
CA VAL A 80 1.16 -0.89 -4.46
C VAL A 80 1.30 -0.77 -5.97
N LEU A 81 0.94 0.40 -6.50
CA LEU A 81 1.21 0.82 -7.86
C LEU A 81 2.65 1.34 -7.96
N ILE A 82 3.42 0.72 -8.84
CA ILE A 82 4.76 1.15 -9.26
C ILE A 82 4.62 1.63 -10.71
N ARG A 83 4.74 2.94 -10.92
CA ARG A 83 4.61 3.55 -12.26
C ARG A 83 5.69 3.05 -13.21
N ALA A 84 5.38 3.04 -14.51
CA ALA A 84 6.38 2.78 -15.53
C ALA A 84 7.62 3.68 -15.35
N GLY A 85 8.81 3.08 -15.43
CA GLY A 85 10.08 3.76 -15.25
C GLY A 85 10.40 4.19 -13.80
N ALA A 86 9.62 3.80 -12.79
CA ALA A 86 9.83 4.25 -11.42
C ALA A 86 11.15 3.79 -10.78
N PHE A 87 11.68 2.62 -11.15
CA PHE A 87 12.91 2.05 -10.60
C PHE A 87 14.16 2.50 -11.37
N SER A 88 14.11 2.39 -12.70
CA SER A 88 15.16 2.84 -13.62
C SER A 88 14.54 3.12 -14.99
N ASP A 89 15.33 3.56 -15.97
CA ASP A 89 14.79 3.91 -17.28
C ASP A 89 14.17 2.67 -17.94
N GLY A 90 12.87 2.76 -18.23
CA GLY A 90 12.09 1.63 -18.74
C GLY A 90 11.79 0.53 -17.73
N VAL A 91 12.02 0.73 -16.42
CA VAL A 91 11.71 -0.28 -15.38
C VAL A 91 10.85 0.31 -14.26
N PRO A 92 9.65 -0.23 -14.01
CA PRO A 92 8.93 -1.20 -14.86
C PRO A 92 8.65 -0.68 -16.29
N LEU A 93 8.41 -1.58 -17.24
CA LEU A 93 8.04 -1.26 -18.63
C LEU A 93 6.64 -0.64 -18.72
N ARG A 94 5.76 -0.97 -17.77
CA ARG A 94 4.37 -0.49 -17.63
C ARG A 94 4.05 -0.35 -16.14
N ASP A 95 2.95 0.33 -15.83
CA ASP A 95 2.45 0.38 -14.46
C ASP A 95 2.26 -1.04 -13.90
N LEU A 96 2.99 -1.36 -12.83
CA LEU A 96 3.00 -2.65 -12.15
C LEU A 96 2.25 -2.52 -10.83
N ARG A 97 1.31 -3.43 -10.57
CA ARG A 97 0.59 -3.51 -9.29
C ARG A 97 0.90 -4.82 -8.59
N VAL A 98 1.37 -4.71 -7.36
CA VAL A 98 1.71 -5.85 -6.50
C VAL A 98 1.11 -5.68 -5.11
N SER A 99 1.01 -6.76 -4.35
CA SER A 99 0.61 -6.67 -2.95
C SER A 99 1.68 -5.93 -2.11
N PRO A 100 1.32 -5.37 -0.94
CA PRO A 100 2.23 -4.61 -0.08
C PRO A 100 3.53 -5.34 0.29
N ASP A 101 3.45 -6.63 0.53
CA ASP A 101 4.59 -7.45 0.97
C ASP A 101 5.42 -8.06 -0.16
N HIS A 102 5.04 -7.84 -1.43
CA HIS A 102 5.72 -8.43 -2.57
C HIS A 102 7.16 -7.93 -2.66
N GLY A 103 8.12 -8.88 -2.64
CA GLY A 103 9.54 -8.61 -2.71
C GLY A 103 10.00 -8.16 -4.09
N MET A 104 10.43 -6.91 -4.18
CA MET A 104 11.08 -6.36 -5.37
C MET A 104 12.60 -6.42 -5.18
N LEU A 105 13.33 -6.90 -6.18
CA LEU A 105 14.79 -7.04 -6.05
C LEU A 105 15.49 -5.69 -6.26
N PHE A 106 16.29 -5.27 -5.28
CA PHE A 106 17.18 -4.11 -5.36
C PHE A 106 18.59 -4.51 -4.92
N GLY A 107 19.54 -4.49 -5.86
CA GLY A 107 20.85 -5.11 -5.61
C GLY A 107 20.66 -6.61 -5.37
N ASP A 108 21.14 -7.10 -4.23
CA ASP A 108 21.03 -8.52 -3.85
C ASP A 108 19.96 -8.79 -2.78
N VAL A 109 19.09 -7.83 -2.48
CA VAL A 109 18.05 -7.96 -1.46
C VAL A 109 16.65 -7.77 -2.01
N LEU A 110 15.70 -8.49 -1.44
CA LEU A 110 14.27 -8.31 -1.69
C LEU A 110 13.74 -7.23 -0.74
N VAL A 111 13.09 -6.20 -1.28
CA VAL A 111 12.46 -5.14 -0.50
C VAL A 111 10.96 -5.19 -0.75
N PRO A 112 10.12 -5.34 0.29
CA PRO A 112 8.66 -5.28 0.15
C PRO A 112 8.20 -4.00 -0.55
N ALA A 113 7.27 -4.13 -1.50
CA ALA A 113 6.78 -3.01 -2.30
C ALA A 113 6.27 -1.83 -1.46
N ALA A 114 5.58 -2.09 -0.34
CA ALA A 114 5.11 -1.07 0.59
C ALA A 114 6.25 -0.23 1.20
N MET A 115 7.42 -0.83 1.38
CA MET A 115 8.61 -0.14 1.90
C MET A 115 9.30 0.72 0.84
N LEU A 116 8.93 0.58 -0.42
CA LEU A 116 9.43 1.38 -1.55
C LEU A 116 8.49 2.54 -1.92
N VAL A 117 7.30 2.61 -1.31
CA VAL A 117 6.34 3.69 -1.55
C VAL A 117 7.02 5.02 -1.27
N ASN A 118 7.00 5.90 -2.28
CA ASN A 118 7.62 7.20 -2.21
C ASN A 118 6.59 8.33 -2.26
N GLY A 119 5.32 8.04 -2.55
CA GLY A 119 4.24 9.02 -2.59
C GLY A 119 4.10 9.76 -3.93
N ALA A 120 4.90 9.41 -4.95
CA ALA A 120 4.82 9.97 -6.30
C ALA A 120 4.72 8.89 -7.37
N THR A 121 5.85 8.26 -7.71
CA THR A 121 5.92 7.21 -8.74
C THR A 121 5.65 5.82 -8.20
N ILE A 122 5.64 5.67 -6.87
CA ILE A 122 5.26 4.44 -6.18
C ILE A 122 4.26 4.80 -5.09
N LEU A 123 3.06 4.24 -5.19
CA LEU A 123 1.88 4.63 -4.43
C LEU A 123 1.15 3.39 -3.94
N GLN A 124 0.67 3.38 -2.71
CA GLN A 124 -0.37 2.43 -2.35
C GLN A 124 -1.72 3.03 -2.73
N GLU A 125 -2.49 2.33 -3.57
CA GLU A 125 -3.72 2.91 -4.11
C GLU A 125 -4.83 2.94 -3.04
N PRO A 126 -5.49 4.10 -2.85
CA PRO A 126 -6.38 4.36 -1.73
C PRO A 126 -7.74 3.64 -1.83
N PHE A 127 -8.23 3.43 -3.05
CA PHE A 127 -9.60 2.97 -3.32
C PHE A 127 -9.59 1.82 -4.31
N TRP A 128 -10.06 0.68 -3.83
CA TRP A 128 -10.37 -0.51 -4.61
C TRP A 128 -11.61 -1.11 -3.98
N GLU A 129 -12.56 -1.56 -4.79
CA GLU A 129 -13.70 -2.33 -4.30
C GLU A 129 -13.29 -3.79 -4.07
N THR A 130 -12.78 -4.39 -5.14
CA THR A 130 -12.20 -5.73 -5.18
C THR A 130 -10.88 -5.71 -5.94
N ILE A 131 -9.98 -6.64 -5.64
CA ILE A 131 -8.77 -6.90 -6.43
C ILE A 131 -8.56 -8.41 -6.59
N THR A 132 -8.21 -8.84 -7.79
CA THR A 132 -7.77 -10.21 -8.06
C THR A 132 -6.25 -10.25 -8.10
N TYR A 133 -5.69 -11.01 -7.18
CA TYR A 133 -4.27 -11.24 -7.05
C TYR A 133 -3.90 -12.64 -7.54
N TRP A 134 -2.70 -12.76 -8.11
CA TRP A 134 -2.18 -13.97 -8.72
C TRP A 134 -0.76 -14.27 -8.22
N HIS A 135 -0.44 -15.56 -8.22
CA HIS A 135 0.88 -16.09 -7.92
C HIS A 135 1.36 -17.00 -9.04
N VAL A 136 2.68 -17.10 -9.16
CA VAL A 136 3.33 -18.15 -9.95
C VAL A 136 4.48 -18.73 -9.14
N GLU A 137 4.49 -20.05 -9.01
CA GLU A 137 5.56 -20.81 -8.40
C GLU A 137 6.39 -21.49 -9.49
N VAL A 138 7.69 -21.58 -9.24
CA VAL A 138 8.68 -22.27 -10.08
C VAL A 138 9.50 -23.23 -9.19
N PRO A 139 10.29 -24.18 -9.73
CA PRO A 139 10.92 -25.25 -8.94
C PRO A 139 11.77 -24.79 -7.75
N GLU A 140 12.44 -23.66 -7.89
CA GLU A 140 13.16 -23.01 -6.81
C GLU A 140 12.64 -21.58 -6.70
N HIS A 141 12.45 -21.06 -5.49
CA HIS A 141 12.12 -19.65 -5.32
C HIS A 141 13.14 -18.81 -6.12
N ALA A 142 12.65 -17.92 -6.98
CA ALA A 142 13.51 -17.24 -7.94
C ALA A 142 13.03 -15.82 -8.18
N ILE A 143 13.86 -15.04 -8.88
CA ILE A 143 13.51 -13.70 -9.30
C ILE A 143 13.02 -13.75 -10.74
N LEU A 144 11.76 -13.40 -10.93
CA LEU A 144 11.09 -13.30 -12.21
C LEU A 144 11.22 -11.87 -12.77
N LEU A 145 10.79 -11.67 -14.01
CA LEU A 145 10.64 -10.34 -14.60
C LEU A 145 9.16 -10.04 -14.82
N ALA A 146 8.58 -9.20 -13.95
CA ALA A 146 7.19 -8.74 -14.00
C ALA A 146 7.12 -7.30 -14.52
N GLU A 147 6.49 -7.08 -15.67
CA GLU A 147 6.59 -5.83 -16.44
C GLU A 147 8.06 -5.39 -16.62
N GLY A 148 8.98 -6.35 -16.77
CA GLY A 148 10.42 -6.10 -16.84
C GLY A 148 11.10 -5.72 -15.52
N ALA A 149 10.37 -5.58 -14.42
CA ALA A 149 10.92 -5.36 -13.09
C ALA A 149 11.26 -6.70 -12.40
N PRO A 150 12.45 -6.83 -11.80
CA PRO A 150 12.82 -7.98 -10.97
C PRO A 150 11.93 -8.12 -9.73
N ALA A 151 11.19 -9.21 -9.64
CA ALA A 151 10.23 -9.48 -8.56
C ALA A 151 10.28 -10.97 -8.16
N GLU A 152 10.02 -11.29 -6.91
CA GLU A 152 10.05 -12.68 -6.44
C GLU A 152 8.93 -13.55 -7.02
N SER A 153 9.21 -14.84 -7.20
CA SER A 153 8.18 -15.86 -7.43
C SER A 153 7.43 -16.16 -6.12
N TYR A 154 6.41 -17.02 -6.19
CA TYR A 154 5.82 -17.57 -4.97
C TYR A 154 6.86 -18.40 -4.20
N LEU A 155 6.95 -18.16 -2.88
CA LEU A 155 7.68 -18.99 -1.93
C LEU A 155 6.67 -19.95 -1.29
N ASP A 156 6.81 -21.25 -1.52
CA ASP A 156 5.93 -22.22 -0.87
C ASP A 156 6.25 -22.33 0.63
N ASP A 157 5.40 -21.70 1.41
CA ASP A 157 5.39 -21.69 2.86
C ASP A 157 4.18 -22.44 3.45
N GLY A 158 3.54 -23.30 2.65
CA GLY A 158 2.29 -23.97 3.01
C GLY A 158 1.04 -23.09 2.80
N GLY A 159 1.20 -21.94 2.13
CA GLY A 159 0.15 -20.97 1.85
C GLY A 159 -0.76 -21.31 0.65
N ARG A 160 -0.41 -22.27 -0.22
CA ARG A 160 -1.12 -22.53 -1.49
C ARG A 160 -2.65 -22.65 -1.36
N ALA A 161 -3.13 -23.33 -0.32
CA ALA A 161 -4.57 -23.54 -0.09
C ALA A 161 -5.37 -22.24 0.08
N ALA A 162 -4.73 -21.11 0.39
CA ALA A 162 -5.36 -19.79 0.42
C ALA A 162 -5.75 -19.27 -0.98
N PHE A 163 -5.22 -19.88 -2.04
CA PHE A 163 -5.29 -19.40 -3.43
C PHE A 163 -5.96 -20.40 -4.40
N ASP A 164 -6.55 -21.48 -3.87
CA ASP A 164 -7.24 -22.54 -4.64
C ASP A 164 -8.78 -22.33 -4.71
N HIS A 165 -9.25 -21.08 -4.64
CA HIS A 165 -10.62 -20.57 -4.87
C HIS A 165 -11.64 -20.44 -3.68
N ALA A 166 -12.21 -19.23 -3.59
CA ALA A 166 -13.58 -18.79 -3.26
C ALA A 166 -14.25 -19.06 -1.88
N GLY A 167 -13.54 -19.53 -0.85
CA GLY A 167 -14.10 -19.57 0.50
C GLY A 167 -14.02 -18.21 1.22
N ILE A 168 -15.04 -17.85 2.02
CA ILE A 168 -15.07 -16.71 2.97
C ILE A 168 -13.75 -16.58 3.77
N ALA A 169 -13.03 -17.69 3.96
CA ALA A 169 -11.70 -17.75 4.57
C ALA A 169 -10.69 -16.76 3.97
N ALA A 170 -10.68 -16.52 2.65
CA ALA A 170 -9.76 -15.60 1.98
C ALA A 170 -9.87 -14.14 2.45
N GLN A 171 -11.05 -13.75 2.96
CA GLN A 171 -11.33 -12.39 3.46
C GLN A 171 -10.76 -12.12 4.85
N PHE A 172 -10.34 -13.17 5.56
CA PHE A 172 -9.88 -13.16 6.95
C PHE A 172 -8.53 -13.82 7.14
N ILE A 173 -7.79 -14.08 6.05
CA ILE A 173 -6.44 -14.63 6.19
C ILE A 173 -5.56 -13.50 6.71
N ASP A 174 -5.32 -13.53 8.01
CA ASP A 174 -4.18 -12.85 8.59
C ASP A 174 -2.93 -13.66 8.20
N PHE A 175 -2.42 -13.37 7.00
CA PHE A 175 -1.25 -14.04 6.45
C PHE A 175 -0.03 -13.89 7.37
N ALA A 176 -0.01 -12.82 8.15
CA ALA A 176 0.99 -12.53 9.15
C ALA A 176 1.09 -13.67 10.20
N VAL A 177 -0.05 -14.23 10.62
CA VAL A 177 -0.15 -15.33 11.60
C VAL A 177 0.36 -16.67 11.06
N ARG A 178 0.26 -16.92 9.74
CA ARG A 178 0.63 -18.24 9.17
C ARG A 178 2.13 -18.52 9.22
N ARG A 179 2.97 -17.49 9.10
CA ARG A 179 4.43 -17.67 9.10
C ARG A 179 5.01 -17.72 10.51
N GLU A 180 4.37 -17.07 11.49
CA GLU A 180 4.72 -17.20 12.93
C GLU A 180 4.58 -18.64 13.44
N ALA A 181 3.77 -19.48 12.77
CA ALA A 181 3.63 -20.90 13.11
C ALA A 181 4.86 -21.77 12.80
N GLY A 182 5.91 -21.25 12.15
CA GLY A 182 7.17 -21.97 11.95
C GLY A 182 7.07 -23.20 11.04
N LEU A 183 6.08 -23.24 10.13
CA LEU A 183 5.75 -24.42 9.33
C LEU A 183 6.43 -24.51 7.95
N SER A 184 7.34 -23.59 7.61
CA SER A 184 8.09 -23.66 6.34
C SER A 184 9.59 -23.73 6.57
N THR A 185 10.22 -24.72 5.94
CA THR A 185 11.68 -24.89 5.85
C THR A 185 12.27 -24.24 4.60
N THR A 186 11.44 -23.67 3.73
CA THR A 186 11.86 -23.07 2.46
C THR A 186 12.40 -21.66 2.71
N LEU A 187 13.65 -21.42 2.33
CA LEU A 187 14.28 -20.10 2.45
C LEU A 187 14.06 -19.27 1.17
N PRO A 188 13.89 -17.94 1.30
CA PRO A 188 13.85 -17.08 0.13
C PRO A 188 15.20 -17.09 -0.58
N CYS A 189 15.16 -17.03 -1.91
CA CYS A 189 16.36 -17.07 -2.76
C CYS A 189 17.31 -15.87 -2.58
N ARG A 190 16.83 -14.81 -1.91
CA ARG A 190 17.60 -13.62 -1.53
C ARG A 190 17.16 -13.16 -0.14
N PRO A 191 18.05 -12.49 0.62
CA PRO A 191 17.67 -11.89 1.89
C PRO A 191 16.52 -10.88 1.72
N VAL A 192 15.52 -10.95 2.60
CA VAL A 192 14.38 -10.03 2.59
C VAL A 192 14.63 -8.91 3.59
N LEU A 193 14.68 -7.67 3.12
CA LEU A 193 14.90 -6.48 3.92
C LEU A 193 13.57 -5.89 4.41
N ARG A 194 13.19 -6.21 5.64
CA ARG A 194 11.97 -5.69 6.29
C ARG A 194 12.21 -4.52 7.26
N ASP A 195 13.44 -4.05 7.35
CA ASP A 195 13.81 -2.96 8.26
C ASP A 195 13.60 -1.57 7.60
N ALA A 196 12.81 -0.72 8.26
CA ALA A 196 12.45 0.59 7.75
C ALA A 196 13.65 1.53 7.61
N ALA A 197 14.61 1.50 8.54
CA ALA A 197 15.79 2.36 8.50
C ALA A 197 16.74 1.95 7.38
N ARG A 198 16.97 0.66 7.21
CA ARG A 198 17.84 0.08 6.17
C ARG A 198 17.25 0.18 4.77
N SER A 199 15.93 0.26 4.63
CA SER A 199 15.26 0.50 3.34
C SER A 199 15.20 1.98 2.95
N ALA A 200 15.51 2.91 3.87
CA ALA A 200 15.47 4.36 3.62
C ALA A 200 16.36 4.84 2.45
N PRO A 201 17.57 4.28 2.21
CA PRO A 201 18.37 4.61 1.03
C PRO A 201 17.64 4.35 -0.29
N PHE A 202 16.90 3.24 -0.41
CA PHE A 202 16.13 2.92 -1.62
C PHE A 202 15.02 3.94 -1.84
N ARG A 203 14.25 4.29 -0.81
CA ARG A 203 13.21 5.34 -0.92
C ARG A 203 13.78 6.69 -1.32
N ARG A 204 14.92 7.10 -0.74
CA ARG A 204 15.59 8.36 -1.13
C ARG A 204 16.01 8.36 -2.60
N HIS A 205 16.57 7.24 -3.06
CA HIS A 205 16.94 7.07 -4.46
C HIS A 205 15.72 7.18 -5.39
N LEU A 206 14.64 6.48 -5.06
CA LEU A 206 13.38 6.46 -5.82
C LEU A 206 12.68 7.84 -5.80
N ALA A 207 12.72 8.57 -4.69
CA ALA A 207 12.22 9.94 -4.60
C ALA A 207 13.04 10.91 -5.47
N ALA A 208 14.37 10.79 -5.47
CA ALA A 208 15.23 11.59 -6.36
C ALA A 208 14.95 11.27 -7.83
N ARG A 209 14.67 10.00 -8.15
CA ARG A 209 14.25 9.59 -9.49
C ARG A 209 12.88 10.15 -9.87
N ALA A 210 11.90 10.13 -8.98
CA ALA A 210 10.59 10.73 -9.21
C ALA A 210 10.71 12.20 -9.65
N ARG A 211 11.58 12.99 -8.99
CA ARG A 211 11.88 14.37 -9.41
C ARG A 211 12.45 14.45 -10.83
N ARG A 212 13.39 13.56 -11.19
CA ARG A 212 13.94 13.50 -12.55
C ARG A 212 12.90 13.14 -13.61
N LEU A 213 11.86 12.41 -13.23
CA LEU A 213 10.71 12.08 -14.07
C LEU A 213 9.64 13.19 -14.09
N GLY A 214 9.89 14.34 -13.46
CA GLY A 214 8.98 15.49 -13.47
C GLY A 214 7.98 15.53 -12.31
N ALA A 215 8.12 14.69 -11.28
CA ALA A 215 7.29 14.81 -10.09
C ALA A 215 7.64 16.06 -9.29
N ASP A 216 6.66 16.94 -9.12
CA ASP A 216 6.75 18.18 -8.34
C ASP A 216 6.18 18.01 -6.93
N THR A 217 6.45 18.99 -6.07
CA THR A 217 5.89 19.07 -4.71
C THR A 217 4.95 20.27 -4.54
N VAL A 218 4.06 20.16 -3.56
CA VAL A 218 3.10 21.19 -3.13
C VAL A 218 3.05 21.24 -1.60
N GLY A 219 2.74 22.42 -1.05
CA GLY A 219 2.45 22.57 0.39
C GLY A 219 1.04 22.13 0.79
N ASP A 220 0.14 22.00 -0.19
CA ASP A 220 -1.22 21.53 0.05
C ASP A 220 -1.23 20.00 0.27
N PRO A 221 -1.76 19.49 1.40
CA PRO A 221 -1.91 18.06 1.63
C PRO A 221 -3.00 17.40 0.78
N GLY A 222 -3.86 18.17 0.09
CA GLY A 222 -4.90 17.63 -0.77
C GLY A 222 -5.96 16.86 0.02
N LEU A 223 -6.38 17.42 1.17
CA LEU A 223 -7.31 16.78 2.08
C LEU A 223 -8.65 16.46 1.43
N ARG A 224 -9.16 15.26 1.68
CA ARG A 224 -10.47 14.78 1.22
C ARG A 224 -11.16 14.00 2.33
N LEU A 225 -12.48 14.11 2.42
CA LEU A 225 -13.30 13.25 3.25
C LEU A 225 -14.08 12.30 2.35
N ILE A 226 -13.93 10.99 2.55
CA ILE A 226 -14.70 9.98 1.81
C ILE A 226 -15.80 9.42 2.69
N VAL A 227 -17.05 9.53 2.22
CA VAL A 227 -18.25 9.14 2.94
C VAL A 227 -19.18 8.40 1.99
N GLY A 228 -19.47 7.12 2.26
CA GLY A 228 -20.39 6.33 1.40
C GLY A 228 -19.97 6.26 -0.07
N GLY A 229 -18.67 6.37 -0.37
CA GLY A 229 -18.14 6.41 -1.74
C GLY A 229 -18.04 7.82 -2.35
N ALA A 230 -18.70 8.83 -1.78
CA ALA A 230 -18.53 10.22 -2.20
C ALA A 230 -17.16 10.76 -1.73
N VAL A 231 -16.44 11.45 -2.61
CA VAL A 231 -15.14 12.08 -2.31
C VAL A 231 -15.34 13.59 -2.20
N LEU A 232 -15.24 14.11 -0.99
CA LEU A 232 -15.47 15.53 -0.67
C LEU A 232 -14.14 16.24 -0.44
N PRO A 233 -13.68 17.12 -1.35
CA PRO A 233 -12.43 17.85 -1.14
C PRO A 233 -12.60 18.91 -0.06
N PHE A 234 -11.54 19.13 0.73
CA PHE A 234 -11.50 20.23 1.68
C PHE A 234 -11.24 21.56 0.96
N ALA A 235 -11.97 22.60 1.34
CA ALA A 235 -11.63 23.98 1.04
C ALA A 235 -10.76 24.51 2.18
N GLY A 236 -9.44 24.51 1.97
CA GLY A 236 -8.48 24.78 3.04
C GLY A 236 -8.50 23.68 4.09
N ALA A 237 -8.97 24.00 5.29
CA ALA A 237 -9.06 23.05 6.41
C ALA A 237 -10.49 22.54 6.66
N SER A 238 -11.46 22.91 5.83
CA SER A 238 -12.89 22.62 6.07
C SER A 238 -13.54 21.83 4.94
N VAL A 239 -14.50 20.98 5.27
CA VAL A 239 -15.38 20.28 4.31
C VAL A 239 -16.82 20.24 4.83
N SER A 240 -17.81 20.38 3.96
CA SER A 240 -19.23 20.25 4.31
C SER A 240 -19.79 18.92 3.82
N LEU A 241 -20.58 18.28 4.67
CA LEU A 241 -21.38 17.10 4.37
C LEU A 241 -22.85 17.52 4.34
N ASN A 242 -23.57 17.14 3.29
CA ASN A 242 -25.03 17.29 3.27
C ASN A 242 -25.69 16.31 4.27
N ALA A 243 -27.01 16.42 4.46
CA ALA A 243 -27.73 15.60 5.43
C ALA A 243 -27.62 14.09 5.20
N ALA A 244 -27.56 13.64 3.94
CA ALA A 244 -27.43 12.23 3.61
C ALA A 244 -26.00 11.72 3.89
N GLU A 245 -24.98 12.48 3.50
CA GLU A 245 -23.58 12.20 3.80
C GLU A 245 -23.33 12.18 5.30
N ALA A 246 -23.85 13.17 6.05
CA ALA A 246 -23.74 13.19 7.51
C ALA A 246 -24.43 11.98 8.16
N ALA A 247 -25.57 11.53 7.62
CA ALA A 247 -26.23 10.30 8.09
C ALA A 247 -25.38 9.05 7.83
N ILE A 248 -24.77 8.93 6.64
CA ILE A 248 -23.85 7.85 6.30
C ILE A 248 -22.61 7.89 7.21
N ALA A 249 -21.99 9.05 7.38
CA ALA A 249 -20.82 9.23 8.25
C ALA A 249 -21.12 8.85 9.69
N ARG A 250 -22.33 9.16 10.19
CA ARG A 250 -22.79 8.74 11.53
C ARG A 250 -22.96 7.24 11.66
N ALA A 251 -23.58 6.60 10.66
CA ALA A 251 -23.87 5.17 10.70
C ALA A 251 -22.64 4.30 10.43
N GLN A 252 -21.79 4.74 9.49
CA GLN A 252 -20.71 3.94 8.95
C GLN A 252 -19.35 4.49 9.33
N GLY A 253 -19.16 5.80 9.49
CA GLY A 253 -17.86 6.47 9.60
C GLY A 253 -17.42 7.13 8.29
N ALA A 254 -16.24 7.74 8.29
CA ALA A 254 -15.67 8.45 7.14
C ALA A 254 -14.16 8.21 7.02
N VAL A 255 -13.57 8.40 5.84
CA VAL A 255 -12.10 8.35 5.65
C VAL A 255 -11.56 9.75 5.41
N LEU A 256 -10.68 10.24 6.28
CA LEU A 256 -9.86 11.41 6.06
C LEU A 256 -8.63 11.01 5.23
N ALA A 257 -8.62 11.38 3.96
CA ALA A 257 -7.52 11.10 3.04
C ALA A 257 -6.63 12.33 2.83
N SER A 258 -5.33 12.09 2.65
CA SER A 258 -4.32 13.12 2.35
C SER A 258 -3.19 12.56 1.49
N ARG A 259 -2.42 13.44 0.87
CA ARG A 259 -1.11 13.10 0.28
C ARG A 259 -0.14 12.66 1.37
N ILE A 260 0.84 11.84 0.99
CA ILE A 260 1.93 11.43 1.89
C ILE A 260 2.96 12.54 2.00
N SER A 261 3.41 12.84 3.23
CA SER A 261 4.47 13.80 3.50
C SER A 261 5.82 13.27 3.02
N LEU A 262 6.55 14.08 2.26
CA LEU A 262 7.92 13.75 1.81
C LEU A 262 8.87 13.57 2.99
N ALA A 263 8.71 14.40 4.04
CA ALA A 263 9.59 14.38 5.21
C ALA A 263 9.49 13.04 5.94
N THR A 264 8.27 12.54 6.13
CA THR A 264 8.04 11.28 6.80
C THR A 264 8.43 10.11 5.90
N ALA A 265 8.10 10.16 4.60
CA ALA A 265 8.49 9.13 3.64
C ALA A 265 10.02 8.93 3.57
N ALA A 266 10.78 10.03 3.62
CA ALA A 266 12.24 10.00 3.68
C ALA A 266 12.78 9.35 4.97
N ALA A 267 12.07 9.52 6.09
CA ALA A 267 12.37 8.88 7.37
C ALA A 267 11.86 7.43 7.46
N GLY A 268 11.20 6.91 6.42
CA GLY A 268 10.60 5.57 6.43
C GLY A 268 9.27 5.46 7.15
N MET A 269 8.68 6.60 7.48
CA MET A 269 7.35 6.69 8.05
C MET A 269 6.39 7.12 6.94
N MET A 270 5.54 6.21 6.48
CA MET A 270 4.53 6.51 5.45
C MET A 270 3.35 7.28 6.06
N ARG A 271 3.60 8.51 6.50
CA ARG A 271 2.62 9.37 7.16
C ARG A 271 2.09 10.43 6.19
N GLY A 272 0.79 10.70 6.26
CA GLY A 272 0.13 11.80 5.58
C GLY A 272 0.28 13.09 6.37
N VAL A 273 -0.85 13.60 6.88
CA VAL A 273 -0.90 14.77 7.78
C VAL A 273 -0.82 14.37 9.25
N GLY A 274 -0.25 15.25 10.08
CA GLY A 274 -0.36 15.19 11.53
C GLY A 274 -1.65 15.87 11.99
N LEU A 275 -2.60 15.10 12.53
CA LEU A 275 -3.88 15.61 13.00
C LEU A 275 -3.78 16.02 14.48
N ALA A 276 -3.97 17.30 14.77
CA ALA A 276 -4.06 17.85 16.13
C ALA A 276 -5.48 17.80 16.69
N GLY A 277 -6.49 17.69 15.82
CA GLY A 277 -7.88 17.55 16.23
C GLY A 277 -8.86 17.79 15.08
N LEU A 278 -10.14 17.61 15.40
CA LEU A 278 -11.26 17.89 14.51
C LEU A 278 -12.24 18.86 15.18
N VAL A 279 -12.89 19.69 14.37
CA VAL A 279 -14.03 20.50 14.82
C VAL A 279 -15.22 20.16 13.94
N LEU A 280 -16.34 19.77 14.54
CA LEU A 280 -17.58 19.50 13.83
C LEU A 280 -18.60 20.58 14.19
N ARG A 281 -19.32 21.09 13.19
CA ARG A 281 -20.37 22.10 13.33
C ARG A 281 -21.62 21.65 12.58
N GLY A 282 -22.79 21.77 13.20
CA GLY A 282 -24.07 21.48 12.57
C GLY A 282 -25.20 22.17 13.31
N GLY A 283 -26.00 23.00 12.62
CA GLY A 283 -27.02 23.81 13.27
C GLY A 283 -26.44 24.68 14.41
N ALA A 284 -26.90 24.47 15.64
CA ALA A 284 -26.40 25.15 16.84
C ALA A 284 -25.30 24.37 17.59
N GLU A 285 -24.92 23.19 17.11
CA GLU A 285 -23.99 22.30 17.78
C GLU A 285 -22.55 22.54 17.31
N LEU A 286 -21.62 22.50 18.26
CA LEU A 286 -20.18 22.59 18.05
C LEU A 286 -19.51 21.51 18.88
N LEU A 287 -18.77 20.62 18.22
CA LEU A 287 -17.98 19.59 18.87
C LEU A 287 -16.51 19.81 18.53
N ARG A 288 -15.66 19.90 19.55
CA ARG A 288 -14.20 19.97 19.41
C ARG A 288 -13.61 18.66 19.91
N LEU A 289 -12.87 17.98 19.03
CA LEU A 289 -12.21 16.71 19.32
C LEU A 289 -10.70 16.94 19.23
N PRO A 290 -9.98 17.07 20.36
CA PRO A 290 -8.52 17.09 20.32
C PRO A 290 -7.97 15.72 19.84
N ALA A 291 -6.70 15.66 19.43
CA ALA A 291 -6.08 14.42 18.97
C ALA A 291 -6.15 13.29 20.02
N GLU A 292 -6.17 13.63 21.31
CA GLU A 292 -6.28 12.70 22.44
C GLU A 292 -7.66 12.08 22.59
N ASP A 293 -8.69 12.60 21.91
CA ASP A 293 -10.07 12.20 22.11
C ASP A 293 -10.24 10.68 21.95
N MET A 294 -10.97 10.09 22.90
CA MET A 294 -11.17 8.65 22.97
C MET A 294 -11.85 8.07 21.72
N ARG A 295 -12.63 8.88 20.97
CA ARG A 295 -13.27 8.47 19.72
C ARG A 295 -12.26 8.26 18.58
N LEU A 296 -11.07 8.85 18.67
CA LEU A 296 -10.00 8.70 17.68
C LEU A 296 -8.99 7.61 18.06
N ARG A 297 -9.05 7.10 19.30
CA ARG A 297 -8.10 6.09 19.79
C ARG A 297 -8.32 4.75 19.10
N GLY A 298 -7.24 4.21 18.53
CA GLY A 298 -7.28 2.91 17.84
C GLY A 298 -8.02 2.93 16.50
N ALA A 299 -8.40 4.12 16.00
CA ALA A 299 -9.00 4.23 14.69
C ALA A 299 -7.96 3.89 13.61
N ARG A 300 -8.37 3.04 12.65
CA ARG A 300 -7.51 2.57 11.58
C ARG A 300 -6.90 3.74 10.80
N GLY A 301 -5.61 3.68 10.50
CA GLY A 301 -4.89 4.73 9.76
C GLY A 301 -4.57 5.98 10.57
N LEU A 302 -4.89 6.01 11.88
CA LEU A 302 -4.32 6.97 12.83
C LEU A 302 -3.26 6.30 13.69
N GLY A 303 -2.06 6.86 13.69
CA GLY A 303 -0.96 6.42 14.53
C GLY A 303 -1.20 6.68 16.03
N PRO A 304 -0.24 6.25 16.87
CA PRO A 304 -0.24 6.62 18.29
C PRO A 304 -0.17 8.14 18.45
N LEU A 305 -0.54 8.61 19.64
CA LEU A 305 -0.42 10.02 19.98
C LEU A 305 1.06 10.37 20.18
N GLU A 306 1.56 11.33 19.41
CA GLU A 306 2.95 11.78 19.44
C GLU A 306 2.97 13.31 19.47
N GLY A 307 3.41 13.90 20.58
CA GLY A 307 3.51 15.37 20.71
C GLY A 307 2.20 16.13 20.46
N GLY A 308 1.06 15.56 20.87
CA GLY A 308 -0.28 16.15 20.65
C GLY A 308 -0.85 15.93 19.25
N LEU A 309 -0.22 15.08 18.44
CA LEU A 309 -0.65 14.76 17.07
C LEU A 309 -0.95 13.26 16.93
N ARG A 310 -1.92 12.94 16.08
CA ARG A 310 -2.03 11.61 15.47
C ARG A 310 -1.66 11.71 14.01
N TRP A 311 -0.55 11.07 13.63
CA TRP A 311 -0.18 11.00 12.23
C TRP A 311 -1.09 10.05 11.47
N THR A 312 -1.68 10.54 10.38
CA THR A 312 -2.40 9.70 9.43
C THR A 312 -1.41 8.87 8.61
N ASP A 313 -1.82 7.73 8.06
CA ASP A 313 -1.06 6.96 7.05
C ASP A 313 -1.38 7.40 5.60
N GLY A 314 -2.01 8.57 5.45
CA GLY A 314 -2.62 9.02 4.20
C GLY A 314 -4.12 8.71 4.10
N GLN A 315 -4.66 7.77 4.88
CA GLN A 315 -6.08 7.43 4.92
C GLN A 315 -6.56 7.02 6.33
N ALA A 316 -6.87 8.02 7.15
CA ALA A 316 -7.37 7.80 8.50
C ALA A 316 -8.89 7.55 8.52
N TRP A 317 -9.30 6.47 9.17
CA TRP A 317 -10.69 6.21 9.48
C TRP A 317 -11.17 7.08 10.66
N LEU A 318 -12.27 7.78 10.46
CA LEU A 318 -13.00 8.52 11.47
C LEU A 318 -14.26 7.71 11.84
N PRO A 319 -14.31 7.11 13.05
CA PRO A 319 -15.45 6.29 13.45
C PRO A 319 -16.77 7.07 13.48
N GLY A 320 -17.91 6.41 13.25
CA GLY A 320 -19.23 7.06 13.30
C GLY A 320 -19.52 7.81 14.62
N ALA A 321 -18.90 7.38 15.72
CA ALA A 321 -18.93 8.07 17.01
C ALA A 321 -18.41 9.52 16.97
N VAL A 322 -17.53 9.85 16.01
CA VAL A 322 -17.08 11.24 15.74
C VAL A 322 -18.26 12.12 15.35
N PHE A 323 -19.19 11.59 14.55
CA PHE A 323 -20.34 12.30 13.99
C PHE A 323 -21.63 12.11 14.81
N ALA A 324 -21.65 11.16 15.74
CA ALA A 324 -22.84 10.79 16.51
C ALA A 324 -23.43 11.91 17.38
N ALA A 325 -22.60 12.87 17.80
CA ALA A 325 -23.05 14.01 18.59
C ALA A 325 -23.69 15.13 17.74
N MET A 326 -23.62 15.05 16.41
CA MET A 326 -24.25 16.02 15.52
C MET A 326 -25.70 15.61 15.25
N SER A 327 -26.61 16.57 15.25
CA SER A 327 -28.00 16.43 14.85
C SER A 327 -28.14 16.08 13.36
N PRO A 328 -29.27 15.50 12.93
CA PRO A 328 -29.55 15.30 11.51
C PRO A 328 -29.54 16.63 10.75
N GLY A 329 -28.78 16.72 9.66
CA GLY A 329 -28.63 17.95 8.89
C GLY A 329 -27.25 18.06 8.26
N GLU A 330 -26.96 19.24 7.70
CA GLU A 330 -25.63 19.56 7.19
C GLU A 330 -24.61 19.63 8.34
N VAL A 331 -23.42 19.06 8.11
CA VAL A 331 -22.31 19.07 9.06
C VAL A 331 -21.06 19.58 8.37
N THR A 332 -20.41 20.59 8.93
CA THR A 332 -19.07 21.01 8.53
C THR A 332 -18.03 20.36 9.43
N VAL A 333 -16.97 19.83 8.84
CA VAL A 333 -15.81 19.26 9.53
C VAL A 333 -14.59 20.12 9.23
N ASP A 334 -13.90 20.61 10.26
CA ASP A 334 -12.57 21.19 10.13
C ASP A 334 -11.50 20.23 10.65
N ALA A 335 -10.40 20.10 9.90
CA ALA A 335 -9.21 19.40 10.33
C ALA A 335 -8.16 20.38 10.87
N ILE A 336 -7.77 20.23 12.13
CA ILE A 336 -6.67 20.98 12.72
C ILE A 336 -5.39 20.18 12.48
N LEU A 337 -4.53 20.68 11.59
CA LEU A 337 -3.31 20.00 11.19
C LEU A 337 -2.06 20.61 11.83
N ALA A 338 -1.02 19.80 11.97
CA ALA A 338 0.33 20.28 12.23
C ALA A 338 0.78 21.26 11.13
N PRO A 339 1.56 22.30 11.46
CA PRO A 339 2.02 23.27 10.47
C PRO A 339 3.00 22.62 9.48
N GLY A 340 2.75 22.87 8.20
CA GLY A 340 3.73 22.63 7.14
C GLY A 340 3.95 21.16 6.80
N GLY A 341 3.94 20.87 5.50
CA GLY A 341 4.40 19.62 4.94
C GLY A 341 4.71 19.85 3.48
N GLU A 342 5.74 19.17 2.97
CA GLU A 342 5.95 19.06 1.54
C GLU A 342 5.33 17.75 1.08
N TYR A 343 4.43 17.83 0.11
CA TYR A 343 3.66 16.70 -0.41
C TYR A 343 3.93 16.58 -1.90
N TRP A 344 3.85 15.36 -2.45
CA TRP A 344 3.94 15.21 -3.90
C TRP A 344 2.71 15.78 -4.57
N ARG A 345 2.91 16.60 -5.61
CA ARG A 345 1.85 16.96 -6.53
C ARG A 345 1.54 15.74 -7.37
N LEU A 346 0.63 14.92 -6.86
CA LEU A 346 -0.05 13.95 -7.70
C LEU A 346 -0.87 14.77 -8.70
N GLU A 347 -0.62 14.59 -10.00
CA GLU A 347 -1.64 14.93 -11.00
C GLU A 347 -2.93 14.33 -10.47
N GLU A 348 -4.00 15.12 -10.42
CA GLU A 348 -5.32 14.60 -10.08
C GLU A 348 -5.50 13.38 -10.97
N ALA A 349 -5.41 12.19 -10.36
CA ALA A 349 -5.65 10.97 -11.07
C ALA A 349 -7.00 11.22 -11.72
N ARG A 350 -7.01 11.27 -13.07
CA ARG A 350 -8.24 11.25 -13.84
C ARG A 350 -9.14 10.28 -13.10
N ASP A 351 -10.34 10.73 -12.73
CA ASP A 351 -11.36 10.01 -11.95
C ASP A 351 -11.81 8.68 -12.59
N SER A 352 -10.98 8.02 -13.37
CA SER A 352 -11.07 6.60 -13.64
C SER A 352 -10.75 5.83 -12.36
N LEU A 353 -11.79 5.69 -11.53
CA LEU A 353 -12.14 4.36 -11.04
C LEU A 353 -11.89 3.36 -12.19
N PRO A 354 -11.23 2.22 -11.96
CA PRO A 354 -11.23 1.17 -12.97
C PRO A 354 -12.70 0.89 -13.30
N ARG A 355 -13.12 1.24 -14.52
CA ARG A 355 -14.41 0.80 -15.03
C ARG A 355 -14.33 -0.71 -15.03
N ALA A 356 -15.31 -1.36 -14.41
CA ALA A 356 -15.60 -2.75 -14.73
C ALA A 356 -15.75 -2.82 -16.26
N GLU A 357 -14.75 -3.36 -16.95
CA GLU A 357 -14.94 -3.80 -18.32
C GLU A 357 -15.88 -5.00 -18.23
N ASN A 358 -17.16 -4.74 -18.49
CA ASN A 358 -18.18 -5.76 -18.63
C ASN A 358 -17.87 -6.66 -19.82
N ALA A 359 -17.91 -7.97 -19.57
CA ALA A 359 -18.13 -9.12 -20.48
C ALA A 359 -17.03 -9.46 -21.50
#